data_AF-A0AAW2WMH6-F1
#
_entry.id   AF-A0AAW2WMH6-F1
#
_cell.length_a   1.000
_cell.length_b   1.000
_cell.length_c   1.000
_cell.angle_alpha   90.00
_cell.angle_beta   90.00
_cell.angle_gamma   90.00
#
_symmetry.space_group_name_H-M   'P 1'
#
loop_
_entity.id
_entity.type
_entity.pdbx_description
1 polymer ?
#
loop_
_entity_poly.entity_id
_entity_poly.type
_entity_poly.pdbx_seq_one_letter_code
_entity_poly.pdbx_strand_id
1 'polypeptide(L)'
;MEEDDDYVEYVPVAKRRALEAQKILQRKGKSSALDEEIEKQKLVEAKPSLLVKASQLKKEQPEITQTEQIIMQEKEMIEHLSDRKTLMSVRELAKGITYTEPLLTGWKPPLPIRRMSKKACDAIRKQWHIIVDGDNIPPPIKNFKDMRFPEPILKKLKAKGIVQPTPIQVQGLPVILSGRDMIGIAFTGSGKTLVFVLPLIMIALQEEVMMPIAPGEGPFGLIVCPSRELARQTYEVVEQFLEPMREAGYPELRPLLCIGGV
;
A
#
# COMPACT_ATOMS: atom_id res chain seq x y z
N MET A 1 -40.44 0.57 -66.15
CA MET A 1 -40.54 -0.48 -65.14
C MET A 1 -39.60 -1.57 -65.63
N GLU A 2 -38.36 -1.50 -65.15
CA GLU A 2 -37.34 -2.53 -65.34
C GLU A 2 -37.67 -3.65 -64.36
N GLU A 3 -37.82 -4.88 -64.84
CA GLU A 3 -37.78 -6.07 -63.98
C GLU A 3 -36.50 -6.84 -64.34
N ASP A 4 -35.53 -6.73 -63.45
CA ASP A 4 -34.32 -7.55 -63.36
C ASP A 4 -34.72 -9.01 -63.15
N ASP A 5 -34.37 -9.89 -64.08
CA ASP A 5 -34.43 -11.34 -63.90
C ASP A 5 -33.04 -11.94 -64.16
N ASP A 6 -32.09 -11.60 -63.27
CA ASP A 6 -30.70 -12.07 -63.33
C ASP A 6 -30.51 -13.31 -62.43
N TYR A 7 -31.31 -14.35 -62.70
CA TYR A 7 -31.19 -15.63 -62.01
C TYR A 7 -29.93 -16.38 -62.48
N VAL A 8 -28.94 -16.49 -61.59
CA VAL A 8 -27.75 -17.30 -61.84
C VAL A 8 -27.95 -18.70 -61.26
N GLU A 9 -27.94 -19.71 -62.12
CA GLU A 9 -28.11 -21.12 -61.77
C GLU A 9 -27.06 -21.58 -60.74
N TYR A 10 -27.54 -22.10 -59.60
CA TYR A 10 -26.67 -22.52 -58.51
C TYR A 10 -25.82 -23.75 -58.88
N VAL A 11 -24.49 -23.56 -58.93
CA VAL A 11 -23.53 -24.66 -59.10
C VAL A 11 -22.99 -25.11 -57.74
N PRO A 12 -23.13 -26.40 -57.36
CA PRO A 12 -22.58 -26.96 -56.13
C PRO A 12 -21.07 -26.74 -55.99
N VAL A 13 -20.64 -26.45 -54.76
CA VAL A 13 -19.25 -26.04 -54.43
C VAL A 13 -18.19 -27.03 -54.94
N ALA A 14 -18.49 -28.34 -54.94
CA ALA A 14 -17.58 -29.37 -55.44
C ALA A 14 -17.29 -29.23 -56.94
N LYS A 15 -18.31 -28.93 -57.76
CA LYS A 15 -18.15 -28.66 -59.20
C LYS A 15 -17.40 -27.35 -59.43
N ARG A 16 -17.64 -26.34 -58.60
CA ARG A 16 -16.94 -25.04 -58.65
C ARG A 16 -15.43 -25.21 -58.42
N ARG A 17 -15.04 -25.99 -57.41
CA ARG A 17 -13.63 -26.32 -57.11
C ARG A 17 -12.96 -27.15 -58.21
N ALA A 18 -13.69 -28.09 -58.82
CA ALA A 18 -13.17 -28.89 -59.93
C ALA A 18 -12.88 -28.04 -61.19
N LEU A 19 -13.80 -27.12 -61.53
CA LEU A 19 -13.64 -26.16 -62.63
C LEU A 19 -12.46 -25.21 -62.40
N GLU A 20 -12.28 -24.76 -61.16
CA GLU A 20 -11.17 -23.88 -60.78
C GLU A 20 -9.82 -24.61 -60.87
N ALA A 21 -9.75 -25.86 -60.40
CA ALA A 21 -8.57 -26.71 -60.53
C ALA A 21 -8.20 -26.98 -62.01
N GLN A 22 -9.20 -27.21 -62.88
CA GLN A 22 -8.99 -27.35 -64.32
C GLN A 22 -8.49 -26.07 -64.99
N LYS A 23 -9.00 -24.89 -64.59
CA LYS A 23 -8.49 -23.58 -65.05
C LYS A 23 -7.04 -23.35 -64.63
N ILE A 24 -6.64 -23.78 -63.44
CA ILE A 24 -5.26 -23.67 -62.95
C ILE A 24 -4.33 -24.61 -63.75
N LEU A 25 -4.78 -25.82 -64.07
CA LEU A 25 -4.05 -26.76 -64.93
C LEU A 25 -3.90 -26.26 -66.37
N GLN A 26 -4.93 -25.64 -66.94
CA GLN A 26 -4.86 -25.03 -68.28
C GLN A 26 -3.97 -23.78 -68.30
N ARG A 27 -3.92 -22.99 -67.21
CA ARG A 27 -2.98 -21.86 -67.06
C ARG A 27 -1.52 -22.32 -67.00
N LYS A 28 -1.24 -23.49 -66.42
CA LYS A 28 0.11 -24.09 -66.39
C LYS A 28 0.59 -24.66 -67.74
N GLY A 29 -0.28 -24.76 -68.76
CA GLY A 29 0.05 -25.28 -70.09
C GLY A 29 0.46 -24.22 -71.13
N LYS A 30 0.52 -22.93 -70.76
CA LYS A 30 0.92 -21.83 -71.65
C LYS A 30 1.86 -20.85 -70.94
N SER A 31 3.12 -21.24 -70.77
CA SER A 31 4.23 -20.30 -70.59
C SER A 31 5.49 -20.90 -71.21
N SER A 32 6.12 -20.09 -72.05
CA SER A 32 7.28 -20.38 -72.90
C SER A 32 8.54 -20.70 -72.10
N ALA A 33 9.44 -21.45 -72.75
CA ALA A 33 10.71 -21.99 -72.26
C ALA A 33 11.82 -20.96 -71.91
N LEU A 34 11.48 -19.87 -71.20
CA LEU A 34 12.44 -18.85 -70.74
C LEU A 34 12.43 -18.64 -69.21
N ASP A 35 11.62 -19.39 -68.46
CA ASP A 35 11.56 -19.33 -66.98
C ASP A 35 12.13 -20.59 -66.27
N GLU A 36 12.73 -21.54 -67.00
CA GLU A 36 13.21 -22.81 -66.43
C GLU A 36 14.57 -22.75 -65.71
N GLU A 37 15.30 -21.63 -65.78
CA GLU A 37 16.61 -21.49 -65.11
C GLU A 37 16.56 -20.78 -63.74
N ILE A 38 15.45 -20.12 -63.38
CA ILE A 38 15.30 -19.47 -62.07
C ILE A 38 14.57 -20.38 -61.06
N GLU A 39 13.83 -21.38 -61.51
CA GLU A 39 13.04 -22.26 -60.62
C GLU A 39 13.82 -23.48 -60.06
N LYS A 40 15.01 -23.79 -60.59
CA LYS A 40 15.86 -24.89 -60.09
C LYS A 40 16.58 -24.63 -58.76
N GLN A 41 16.48 -23.43 -58.19
CA GLN A 41 17.05 -23.10 -56.86
C GLN A 41 16.00 -22.99 -55.73
N LYS A 42 14.73 -23.35 -55.95
CA LYS A 42 13.67 -23.32 -54.92
C LYS A 42 13.02 -24.68 -54.61
N LEU A 43 13.73 -25.79 -54.84
CA LEU A 43 13.23 -27.16 -54.63
C LEU A 43 13.75 -27.83 -53.35
N VAL A 44 14.06 -27.08 -52.30
CA VAL A 44 14.34 -27.63 -50.96
C VAL A 44 13.33 -27.07 -49.96
N GLU A 45 12.78 -27.96 -49.14
CA GLU A 45 11.73 -27.78 -48.12
C GLU A 45 10.27 -27.78 -48.57
N ALA A 46 9.77 -28.95 -48.98
CA ALA A 46 8.37 -29.27 -48.74
C ALA A 46 8.16 -29.45 -47.22
N LYS A 47 7.48 -28.50 -46.56
CA LYS A 47 7.12 -28.60 -45.13
C LYS A 47 6.25 -29.85 -44.90
N PRO A 48 6.57 -30.74 -43.94
CA PRO A 48 5.79 -31.94 -43.71
C PRO A 48 4.38 -31.60 -43.24
N SER A 49 3.42 -32.47 -43.60
CA SER A 49 2.01 -32.25 -43.31
C SER A 49 1.76 -32.12 -41.79
N LEU A 50 0.75 -31.32 -41.44
CA LEU A 50 0.40 -31.06 -40.04
C LEU A 50 0.10 -32.35 -39.26
N LEU A 51 -0.44 -33.37 -39.92
CA LEU A 51 -0.68 -34.69 -39.33
C LEU A 51 0.61 -35.42 -38.96
N VAL A 52 1.62 -35.36 -39.82
CA VAL A 52 2.94 -35.97 -39.55
C VAL A 52 3.63 -35.25 -38.39
N LYS A 53 3.59 -33.92 -38.37
CA LYS A 53 4.11 -33.12 -37.24
C LYS A 53 3.40 -33.44 -35.93
N ALA A 54 2.07 -33.54 -35.93
CA ALA A 54 1.30 -33.87 -34.73
C ALA A 54 1.61 -35.29 -34.22
N SER A 55 1.83 -36.25 -35.13
CA SER A 55 2.20 -37.63 -34.76
C SER A 55 3.63 -37.75 -34.22
N GLN A 56 4.56 -36.95 -34.72
CA GLN A 56 5.94 -36.88 -34.22
C GLN A 56 6.00 -36.19 -32.84
N LEU A 57 5.28 -35.07 -32.67
CA LEU A 57 5.18 -34.36 -31.39
C LEU A 57 4.53 -35.20 -30.28
N LYS A 58 3.57 -36.09 -30.62
CA LYS A 58 3.02 -37.06 -29.65
C LYS A 58 3.99 -38.18 -29.28
N LYS A 59 4.91 -38.55 -30.17
CA LYS A 59 5.94 -39.58 -29.91
C LYS A 59 7.15 -39.03 -29.15
N GLU A 60 7.38 -37.73 -29.19
CA GLU A 60 8.50 -37.05 -28.54
C GLU A 60 8.16 -36.47 -27.15
N GLN A 61 6.90 -36.59 -26.69
CA GLN A 61 6.59 -36.27 -25.29
C GLN A 61 7.16 -37.38 -24.38
N PRO A 62 8.03 -37.06 -23.42
CA PRO A 62 8.47 -38.05 -22.44
C PRO A 62 7.23 -38.56 -21.70
N GLU A 63 7.07 -39.89 -21.62
CA GLU A 63 6.05 -40.50 -20.76
C GLU A 63 6.40 -40.14 -19.32
N ILE A 64 5.72 -39.13 -18.78
CA ILE A 64 5.87 -38.71 -17.38
C ILE A 64 5.61 -39.95 -16.54
N THR A 65 6.65 -40.42 -15.84
CA THR A 65 6.57 -41.68 -15.10
C THR A 65 5.57 -41.48 -13.95
N GLN A 66 4.83 -42.51 -13.53
CA GLN A 66 3.87 -42.39 -12.41
C GLN A 66 4.52 -41.75 -11.17
N THR A 67 5.80 -42.02 -10.94
CA THR A 67 6.61 -41.41 -9.89
C THR A 67 6.76 -39.90 -10.02
N GLU A 68 6.93 -39.36 -11.23
CA GLU A 68 7.05 -37.91 -11.45
C GLU A 68 5.71 -37.20 -11.25
N GLN A 69 4.60 -37.85 -11.60
CA GLN A 69 3.26 -37.33 -11.29
C GLN A 69 3.01 -37.29 -9.78
N ILE A 70 3.44 -38.32 -9.04
CA ILE A 70 3.37 -38.34 -7.58
C ILE A 70 4.21 -37.22 -6.97
N ILE A 71 5.45 -37.03 -7.44
CA ILE A 71 6.33 -35.95 -6.97
C ILE A 71 5.73 -34.57 -7.26
N MET A 72 5.12 -34.39 -8.44
CA MET A 72 4.47 -33.14 -8.82
C MET A 72 3.22 -32.88 -7.98
N GLN A 73 2.39 -33.91 -7.72
CA GLN A 73 1.23 -33.82 -6.84
C GLN A 73 1.63 -33.56 -5.38
N GLU A 74 2.69 -34.21 -4.86
CA GLU A 74 3.22 -33.94 -3.52
C GLU A 74 3.72 -32.49 -3.42
N LYS A 75 4.38 -31.98 -4.47
CA LYS A 75 4.86 -30.60 -4.51
C LYS A 75 3.72 -29.58 -4.53
N GLU A 76 2.69 -29.82 -5.33
CA GLU A 76 1.46 -28.99 -5.33
C GLU A 76 0.73 -29.06 -3.98
N MET A 77 0.68 -30.25 -3.35
CA MET A 77 0.05 -30.42 -2.03
C MET A 77 0.81 -29.66 -0.94
N ILE A 78 2.15 -29.67 -0.97
CA ILE A 78 3.00 -28.89 -0.06
C ILE A 78 2.83 -27.38 -0.29
N GLU A 79 2.72 -26.94 -1.55
CA GLU A 79 2.49 -25.53 -1.88
C GLU A 79 1.12 -25.06 -1.35
N HIS A 80 0.06 -25.84 -1.57
CA HIS A 80 -1.27 -25.54 -1.02
C HIS A 80 -1.36 -25.65 0.51
N LEU A 81 -0.53 -26.48 1.15
CA LEU A 81 -0.40 -26.51 2.62
C LEU A 81 0.38 -25.30 3.15
N SER A 82 1.31 -24.73 2.37
CA SER A 82 2.09 -23.55 2.73
C SER A 82 1.30 -22.24 2.66
N ASP A 83 0.26 -22.19 1.81
CA ASP A 83 -0.67 -21.06 1.70
C ASP A 83 -1.60 -20.92 2.91
N ARG A 84 -1.73 -21.98 3.72
CA ARG A 84 -2.14 -21.79 5.11
C ARG A 84 -0.94 -21.23 5.84
N LYS A 85 -0.80 -19.90 5.83
CA LYS A 85 -0.04 -19.17 6.85
C LYS A 85 -0.42 -19.78 8.19
N THR A 86 0.42 -20.67 8.68
CA THR A 86 0.32 -21.20 10.02
C THR A 86 0.28 -19.98 10.93
N LEU A 87 -0.54 -20.04 11.98
CA LEU A 87 -0.62 -18.99 12.99
C LEU A 87 0.73 -18.91 13.70
N MET A 88 1.71 -18.29 13.03
CA MET A 88 3.03 -18.01 13.57
C MET A 88 2.83 -17.04 14.73
N SER A 89 3.53 -17.29 15.82
CA SER A 89 3.51 -16.37 16.95
C SER A 89 4.06 -15.00 16.51
N VAL A 90 3.58 -13.92 17.14
CA VAL A 90 4.07 -12.55 16.87
C VAL A 90 5.61 -12.48 16.99
N ARG A 91 6.19 -13.32 17.85
CA ARG A 91 7.63 -13.43 18.05
C ARG A 91 8.38 -14.11 16.90
N GLU A 92 7.76 -15.06 16.20
CA GLU A 92 8.33 -15.72 15.02
C GLU A 92 8.20 -14.84 13.76
N LEU A 93 7.14 -14.02 13.67
CA LEU A 93 6.94 -13.04 12.60
C LEU A 93 7.84 -11.80 12.76
N ALA A 94 8.11 -11.39 14.00
CA ALA A 94 9.02 -10.30 14.28
C ALA A 94 10.44 -10.73 13.91
N LYS A 95 11.02 -10.11 12.86
CA LYS A 95 12.39 -10.36 12.35
C LYS A 95 13.53 -10.00 13.32
N GLY A 96 13.29 -10.05 14.64
CA GLY A 96 14.26 -9.65 15.67
C GLY A 96 14.63 -8.16 15.66
N ILE A 97 13.90 -7.33 14.90
CA ILE A 97 14.17 -5.90 14.82
C ILE A 97 13.76 -5.28 16.16
N THR A 98 14.77 -4.86 16.92
CA THR A 98 14.58 -4.12 18.17
C THR A 98 14.92 -2.67 17.88
N TYR A 99 13.93 -1.80 17.96
CA TYR A 99 14.16 -0.36 17.87
C TYR A 99 14.68 0.14 19.21
N THR A 100 15.95 0.54 19.26
CA THR A 100 16.60 1.06 20.47
C THR A 100 16.67 2.58 20.47
N GLU A 101 16.63 3.20 19.30
CA GLU A 101 16.76 4.64 19.13
C GLU A 101 15.39 5.33 19.06
N PRO A 102 15.27 6.57 19.60
CA PRO A 102 14.06 7.37 19.44
C PRO A 102 13.72 7.65 17.98
N LEU A 103 12.44 7.88 17.70
CA LEU A 103 12.00 8.36 16.39
C LEU A 103 12.69 9.69 16.07
N LEU A 104 13.26 9.81 14.88
CA LEU A 104 13.84 11.07 14.42
C LEU A 104 12.70 12.04 14.07
N THR A 105 12.64 13.15 14.79
CA THR A 105 11.63 14.20 14.57
C THR A 105 12.30 15.51 14.17
N GLY A 106 11.64 16.29 13.29
CA GLY A 106 12.08 17.65 12.96
C GLY A 106 11.77 18.66 14.08
N TRP A 107 11.00 18.25 15.08
CA TRP A 107 10.52 19.14 16.13
C TRP A 107 11.60 19.39 17.19
N LYS A 108 11.75 20.66 17.56
CA LYS A 108 12.61 21.09 18.67
C LYS A 108 11.91 22.17 19.48
N PRO A 109 11.99 22.13 20.83
CA PRO A 109 11.42 23.18 21.65
C PRO A 109 12.11 24.53 21.38
N PRO A 110 11.42 25.67 21.59
CA PRO A 110 12.01 26.99 21.50
C PRO A 110 13.27 27.15 22.36
N LEU A 111 14.20 28.01 21.91
CA LEU A 111 15.49 28.23 22.58
C LEU A 111 15.39 28.53 24.10
N PRO A 112 14.45 29.38 24.57
CA PRO A 112 14.32 29.65 26.01
C PRO A 112 13.98 28.40 26.83
N ILE A 113 13.13 27.53 26.28
CA ILE A 113 12.72 26.27 26.93
C ILE A 113 13.87 25.26 26.91
N ARG A 114 14.58 25.17 25.78
CA ARG A 114 15.74 24.27 25.65
C ARG A 114 16.89 24.62 26.59
N ARG A 115 17.04 25.90 26.93
CA ARG A 115 18.07 26.40 27.87
C ARG A 115 17.60 26.41 29.33
N MET A 116 16.40 25.92 29.62
CA MET A 116 15.88 25.89 30.98
C MET A 116 16.75 25.00 31.86
N SER A 117 17.14 25.52 33.03
CA SER A 117 17.93 24.73 33.98
C SER A 117 17.11 23.58 34.56
N LYS A 118 17.79 22.48 34.93
CA LYS A 118 17.13 21.33 35.56
C LYS A 118 16.28 21.74 36.77
N LYS A 119 16.79 22.65 37.61
CA LYS A 119 16.07 23.20 38.77
C LYS A 119 14.77 23.91 38.38
N ALA A 120 14.77 24.66 37.27
CA ALA A 120 13.56 25.32 36.78
C ALA A 120 12.56 24.30 36.22
N CYS A 121 13.01 23.29 35.46
CA CYS A 121 12.16 22.18 35.00
C CYS A 121 11.51 21.45 36.19
N ASP A 122 12.29 21.15 37.23
CA ASP A 122 11.82 20.43 38.42
C ASP A 122 10.85 21.27 39.25
N ALA A 123 11.05 22.59 39.31
CA ALA A 123 10.09 23.50 39.93
C ALA A 123 8.73 23.48 39.21
N ILE A 124 8.72 23.41 37.87
CA ILE A 124 7.50 23.27 37.08
C ILE A 124 6.83 21.93 37.37
N ARG A 125 7.59 20.84 37.33
CA ARG A 125 7.07 19.49 37.62
C ARG A 125 6.45 19.43 39.02
N LYS A 126 7.13 19.98 40.02
CA LYS A 126 6.62 20.07 41.40
C LYS A 126 5.34 20.91 41.49
N GLN A 127 5.30 22.07 40.82
CA GLN A 127 4.12 22.94 40.80
C GLN A 127 2.89 22.24 40.20
N TRP A 128 3.08 21.37 39.21
CA TRP A 128 2.00 20.70 38.48
C TRP A 128 1.78 19.24 38.92
N HIS A 129 2.40 18.80 40.02
CA HIS A 129 2.34 17.43 40.54
C HIS A 129 2.72 16.36 39.50
N ILE A 130 3.72 16.67 38.66
CA ILE A 130 4.22 15.77 37.63
C ILE A 130 5.43 15.02 38.20
N ILE A 131 5.35 13.70 38.22
CA ILE A 131 6.46 12.81 38.54
C ILE A 131 6.98 12.26 37.21
N VAL A 132 8.30 12.24 37.06
CA VAL A 132 8.97 11.77 35.85
C VAL A 132 10.09 10.81 36.23
N ASP A 133 10.30 9.83 35.37
CA ASP A 133 11.38 8.85 35.48
C ASP A 133 11.99 8.62 34.09
N GLY A 134 13.28 8.31 34.04
CA GLY A 134 14.05 8.08 32.83
C GLY A 134 15.08 9.17 32.49
N ASP A 135 15.85 8.90 31.43
CA ASP A 135 16.99 9.72 31.04
C ASP A 135 16.64 10.79 30.01
N ASN A 136 17.36 11.92 30.05
CA ASN A 136 17.28 13.00 29.07
C ASN A 136 15.84 13.49 28.82
N ILE A 137 15.06 13.66 29.89
CA ILE A 137 13.64 14.05 29.81
C ILE A 137 13.51 15.48 29.27
N PRO A 138 12.76 15.70 28.18
CA PRO A 138 12.54 17.04 27.63
C PRO A 138 11.95 18.03 28.64
N PRO A 139 12.30 19.33 28.55
CA PRO A 139 11.75 20.35 29.43
C PRO A 139 10.20 20.43 29.35
N PRO A 140 9.49 20.60 30.47
CA PRO A 140 8.05 20.78 30.46
C PRO A 140 7.64 22.11 29.82
N ILE A 141 6.55 22.12 29.06
CA ILE A 141 6.06 23.31 28.34
C ILE A 141 4.67 23.70 28.85
N LYS A 142 4.53 24.93 29.35
CA LYS A 142 3.29 25.41 29.98
C LYS A 142 2.25 25.97 29.00
N ASN A 143 2.63 26.28 27.76
CA ASN A 143 1.74 26.90 26.77
C ASN A 143 1.75 26.11 25.47
N PHE A 144 0.59 25.90 24.86
CA PHE A 144 0.48 25.25 23.55
C PHE A 144 1.24 25.99 22.45
N LYS A 145 1.28 27.33 22.51
CA LYS A 145 2.02 28.15 21.54
C LYS A 145 3.51 27.82 21.51
N ASP A 146 4.09 27.56 22.68
CA ASP A 146 5.49 27.22 22.83
C ASP A 146 5.80 25.78 22.37
N MET A 147 4.78 24.94 22.18
CA MET A 147 4.89 23.60 21.61
C MET A 147 4.95 23.61 20.07
N ARG A 148 4.85 24.79 19.42
CA ARG A 148 4.97 24.97 17.97
C ARG A 148 3.93 24.19 17.14
N PHE A 149 2.70 24.10 17.63
CA PHE A 149 1.59 23.59 16.83
C PHE A 149 1.18 24.60 15.74
N PRO A 150 0.71 24.13 14.57
CA PRO A 150 0.06 24.95 13.56
C PRO A 150 -1.06 25.81 14.14
N GLU A 151 -1.18 27.03 13.62
CA GLU A 151 -2.21 27.98 14.03
C GLU A 151 -3.65 27.41 13.98
N PRO A 152 -4.05 26.59 13.00
CA PRO A 152 -5.38 25.97 12.99
C PRO A 152 -5.64 25.07 14.20
N ILE A 153 -4.63 24.31 14.66
CA ILE A 153 -4.72 23.48 15.87
C ILE A 153 -4.89 24.36 17.11
N LEU A 154 -4.09 25.43 17.22
CA LEU A 154 -4.17 26.36 18.35
C LEU A 154 -5.55 27.05 18.43
N LYS A 155 -6.09 27.46 17.28
CA LYS A 155 -7.45 28.01 17.18
C LYS A 155 -8.51 26.99 17.60
N LYS A 156 -8.40 25.74 17.14
CA LYS A 156 -9.34 24.67 17.51
C LYS A 156 -9.29 24.36 19.01
N LEU A 157 -8.09 24.30 19.61
CA LEU A 157 -7.93 24.13 21.06
C LEU A 157 -8.65 25.24 21.84
N LYS A 158 -8.45 26.50 21.44
CA LYS A 158 -9.12 27.65 22.04
C LYS A 158 -10.65 27.60 21.87
N ALA A 159 -11.13 27.22 20.68
CA ALA A 159 -12.56 27.06 20.40
C ALA A 159 -13.21 25.95 21.26
N LYS A 160 -12.46 24.91 21.62
CA LYS A 160 -12.89 23.86 22.56
C LYS A 160 -12.75 24.25 24.03
N GLY A 161 -12.35 25.48 24.33
CA GLY A 161 -12.12 25.96 25.70
C GLY A 161 -10.82 25.44 26.34
N ILE A 162 -9.94 24.81 25.56
CA ILE A 162 -8.66 24.24 26.03
C ILE A 162 -7.58 25.32 25.91
N VAL A 163 -7.55 26.23 26.88
CA VAL A 163 -6.65 27.40 26.86
C VAL A 163 -5.25 27.06 27.38
N GLN A 164 -5.16 26.18 28.37
CA GLN A 164 -3.89 25.75 28.99
C GLN A 164 -3.77 24.23 28.93
N PRO A 165 -2.55 23.70 28.74
CA PRO A 165 -2.30 22.26 28.77
C PRO A 165 -2.52 21.70 30.17
N THR A 166 -3.05 20.48 30.24
CA THR A 166 -3.17 19.73 31.50
C THR A 166 -1.81 19.20 31.95
N PRO A 167 -1.64 18.76 33.22
CA PRO A 167 -0.34 18.25 33.71
C PRO A 167 0.29 17.16 32.84
N ILE A 168 -0.52 16.20 32.35
CA ILE A 168 -0.02 15.14 31.46
C ILE A 168 0.41 15.69 30.09
N GLN A 169 -0.21 16.77 29.61
CA GLN A 169 0.14 17.42 28.34
C GLN A 169 1.39 18.28 28.48
N VAL A 170 1.58 18.97 29.61
CA VAL A 170 2.74 19.82 29.90
C VAL A 170 4.07 19.06 29.73
N GLN A 171 4.10 17.80 30.18
CA GLN A 171 5.29 16.96 30.07
C GLN A 171 5.20 15.94 28.93
N GLY A 172 4.01 15.39 28.64
CA GLY A 172 3.87 14.33 27.65
C GLY A 172 4.00 14.79 26.20
N LEU A 173 3.44 15.97 25.86
CA LEU A 173 3.57 16.52 24.51
C LEU A 173 5.03 16.75 24.10
N PRO A 174 5.89 17.42 24.89
CA PRO A 174 7.29 17.59 24.50
C PRO A 174 8.08 16.27 24.48
N VAL A 175 7.69 15.25 25.24
CA VAL A 175 8.31 13.91 25.18
C VAL A 175 8.05 13.25 23.82
N ILE A 176 6.77 13.14 23.43
CA ILE A 176 6.39 12.45 22.19
C ILE A 176 6.78 13.27 20.97
N LEU A 177 6.65 14.60 21.00
CA LEU A 177 7.12 15.47 19.91
C LEU A 177 8.63 15.38 19.71
N SER A 178 9.41 15.00 20.73
CA SER A 178 10.85 14.74 20.58
C SER A 178 11.16 13.34 20.03
N GLY A 179 10.13 12.54 19.74
CA GLY A 179 10.27 11.16 19.24
C GLY A 179 10.59 10.11 20.30
N ARG A 180 10.45 10.45 21.58
CA ARG A 180 10.74 9.54 22.70
C ARG A 180 9.51 8.71 23.04
N ASP A 181 9.74 7.44 23.36
CA ASP A 181 8.73 6.58 23.96
C ASP A 181 8.31 7.12 25.34
N MET A 182 7.03 6.95 25.65
CA MET A 182 6.42 7.48 26.87
C MET A 182 5.48 6.47 27.50
N ILE A 183 5.66 6.24 28.80
CA ILE A 183 4.65 5.61 29.66
C ILE A 183 3.93 6.72 30.42
N GLY A 184 2.65 6.94 30.09
CA GLY A 184 1.82 7.97 30.71
C GLY A 184 0.84 7.39 31.74
N ILE A 185 1.12 7.59 33.03
CA ILE A 185 0.22 7.19 34.11
C ILE A 185 -0.73 8.36 34.42
N ALA A 186 -1.95 8.32 33.87
CA ALA A 186 -2.95 9.36 34.08
C ALA A 186 -4.39 8.81 34.01
N PHE A 187 -5.28 9.35 34.84
CA PHE A 187 -6.68 8.94 34.91
C PHE A 187 -7.50 9.41 33.67
N THR A 188 -8.71 8.87 33.49
CA THR A 188 -9.65 9.32 32.46
C THR A 188 -10.09 10.77 32.70
N GLY A 189 -10.16 11.59 31.65
CA GLY A 189 -10.44 13.03 31.79
C GLY A 189 -9.22 13.91 32.08
N SER A 190 -8.04 13.33 32.31
CA SER A 190 -6.78 14.08 32.46
C SER A 190 -6.30 14.81 31.19
N GLY A 191 -6.96 14.62 30.05
CA GLY A 191 -6.53 15.16 28.76
C GLY A 191 -5.49 14.32 28.02
N LYS A 192 -5.24 13.07 28.45
CA LYS A 192 -4.27 12.16 27.82
C LYS A 192 -4.49 11.92 26.32
N THR A 193 -5.73 12.02 25.82
CA THR A 193 -6.05 11.79 24.39
C THR A 193 -5.26 12.74 23.48
N LEU A 194 -5.17 14.02 23.85
CA LEU A 194 -4.43 15.00 23.05
C LEU A 194 -2.92 14.76 23.07
N VAL A 195 -2.41 14.05 24.08
CA VAL A 195 -0.98 13.77 24.25
C VAL A 195 -0.47 12.86 23.15
N PHE A 196 -1.26 11.89 22.70
CA PHE A 196 -0.87 11.03 21.57
C PHE A 196 -1.48 11.48 20.23
N VAL A 197 -2.66 12.12 20.23
CA VAL A 197 -3.29 12.58 18.98
C VAL A 197 -2.53 13.73 18.33
N LEU A 198 -2.21 14.80 19.07
CA LEU A 198 -1.60 15.99 18.47
C LEU A 198 -0.20 15.72 17.90
N PRO A 199 0.71 15.01 18.61
CA PRO A 199 2.00 14.67 18.04
C PRO A 199 1.87 13.73 16.83
N LEU A 200 0.93 12.79 16.83
CA LEU A 200 0.72 11.92 15.67
C LEU A 200 0.32 12.71 14.43
N ILE A 201 -0.59 13.68 14.57
CA ILE A 201 -0.97 14.59 13.48
C ILE A 201 0.26 15.38 12.99
N MET A 202 1.09 15.90 13.91
CA MET A 202 2.29 16.66 13.56
C MET A 202 3.30 15.83 12.77
N ILE A 203 3.55 14.59 13.20
CA ILE A 203 4.53 13.72 12.54
C ILE A 203 3.96 13.27 11.18
N ALA A 204 2.69 12.84 11.13
CA ALA A 204 2.04 12.47 9.87
C ALA A 204 2.04 13.65 8.85
N LEU A 205 1.81 14.88 9.32
CA LEU A 205 1.91 16.07 8.49
C LEU A 205 3.33 16.28 7.96
N GLN A 206 4.35 16.13 8.82
CA GLN A 206 5.74 16.28 8.41
C GLN A 206 6.09 15.30 7.30
N GLU A 207 5.71 14.04 7.47
CA GLU A 207 5.98 12.99 6.49
C GLU A 207 5.20 13.21 5.20
N GLU A 208 3.91 13.55 5.25
CA GLU A 208 3.11 13.84 4.04
C GLU A 208 3.70 15.03 3.24
N VAL A 209 4.28 16.02 3.92
CA VAL A 209 4.96 17.16 3.27
C VAL A 209 6.31 16.73 2.66
N MET A 210 7.05 15.84 3.31
CA MET A 210 8.36 15.39 2.83
C MET A 210 8.26 14.36 1.70
N MET A 211 7.37 13.38 1.86
CA MET A 211 7.11 12.28 0.93
C MET A 211 5.63 11.89 1.05
N PRO A 212 4.76 12.38 0.15
CA PRO A 212 3.33 12.07 0.19
C PRO A 212 3.07 10.56 0.15
N ILE A 213 2.15 10.09 1.01
CA ILE A 213 1.89 8.65 1.13
C ILE A 213 1.19 8.12 -0.13
N ALA A 214 1.80 7.11 -0.73
CA ALA A 214 1.26 6.44 -1.91
C ALA A 214 0.19 5.40 -1.55
N PRO A 215 -0.78 5.12 -2.44
CA PRO A 215 -1.73 4.03 -2.23
C PRO A 215 -1.01 2.69 -2.00
N GLY A 216 -1.32 2.02 -0.89
CA GLY A 216 -0.76 0.72 -0.53
C GLY A 216 0.36 0.73 0.53
N GLU A 217 0.85 1.89 0.96
CA GLU A 217 1.95 1.99 1.94
C GLU A 217 1.53 1.75 3.41
N GLY A 218 0.22 1.68 3.68
CA GLY A 218 -0.32 1.45 5.01
C GLY A 218 -0.28 2.71 5.90
N PRO A 219 -0.68 2.59 7.18
CA PRO A 219 -0.78 3.74 8.08
C PRO A 219 0.59 4.13 8.65
N PHE A 220 0.87 5.43 8.67
CA PHE A 220 2.06 5.98 9.36
C PHE A 220 1.94 5.91 10.89
N GLY A 221 0.72 6.03 11.41
CA GLY A 221 0.42 6.03 12.84
C GLY A 221 -0.72 5.09 13.18
N LEU A 222 -0.58 4.37 14.30
CA LEU A 222 -1.61 3.46 14.80
C LEU A 222 -1.96 3.80 16.25
N ILE A 223 -3.26 3.97 16.52
CA ILE A 223 -3.80 4.08 17.87
C ILE A 223 -4.67 2.84 18.12
N VAL A 224 -4.30 2.07 19.15
CA VAL A 224 -5.04 0.86 19.53
C VAL A 224 -5.91 1.16 20.76
N CYS A 225 -7.19 0.80 20.67
CA CYS A 225 -8.18 1.03 21.72
C CYS A 225 -8.79 -0.29 22.20
N PRO A 226 -9.19 -0.41 23.48
CA PRO A 226 -9.77 -1.63 24.03
C PRO A 226 -11.23 -1.86 23.64
N SER A 227 -11.95 -0.84 23.17
CA SER A 227 -13.36 -0.94 22.76
C SER A 227 -13.64 -0.12 21.49
N ARG A 228 -14.71 -0.47 20.80
CA ARG A 228 -15.19 0.20 19.57
C ARG A 228 -15.58 1.65 19.85
N GLU A 229 -16.24 1.89 20.97
CA GLU A 229 -16.73 3.19 21.39
C GLU A 229 -15.55 4.12 21.67
N LEU A 230 -14.50 3.64 22.34
CA LEU A 230 -13.31 4.43 22.61
C LEU A 230 -12.51 4.72 21.32
N ALA A 231 -12.45 3.76 20.40
CA ALA A 231 -11.87 3.98 19.07
C ALA A 231 -12.63 5.07 18.31
N ARG A 232 -13.97 5.00 18.27
CA ARG A 232 -14.83 6.01 17.63
C ARG A 232 -14.65 7.40 18.25
N GLN A 233 -14.68 7.50 19.59
CA GLN A 233 -14.44 8.76 20.30
C GLN A 233 -13.06 9.35 19.97
N THR A 234 -12.03 8.51 19.88
CA THR A 234 -10.67 8.96 19.57
C THR A 234 -10.56 9.41 18.12
N TYR A 235 -11.17 8.69 17.19
CA TYR A 235 -11.24 9.05 15.77
C TYR A 235 -11.97 10.38 15.55
N GLU A 236 -13.09 10.62 16.22
CA GLU A 236 -13.78 11.92 16.19
C GLU A 236 -12.89 13.06 16.68
N VAL A 237 -12.07 12.83 17.72
CA VAL A 237 -11.10 13.82 18.19
C VAL A 237 -10.06 14.11 17.12
N VAL A 238 -9.55 13.09 16.41
CA VAL A 238 -8.59 13.27 15.31
C VAL A 238 -9.20 14.13 14.20
N GLU A 239 -10.38 13.75 13.69
CA GLU A 239 -11.10 14.48 12.63
C GLU A 239 -11.29 15.96 12.99
N GLN A 240 -11.70 16.25 14.23
CA GLN A 240 -11.91 17.63 14.71
C GLN A 240 -10.67 18.53 14.60
N PHE A 241 -9.46 17.96 14.64
CA PHE A 241 -8.21 18.70 14.47
C PHE A 241 -7.71 18.71 13.02
N LEU A 242 -8.08 17.71 12.20
CA LEU A 242 -7.70 17.66 10.79
C LEU A 242 -8.56 18.58 9.90
N GLU A 243 -9.84 18.72 10.20
CA GLU A 243 -10.76 19.63 9.50
C GLU A 243 -10.21 21.08 9.38
N PRO A 244 -9.85 21.78 10.48
CA PRO A 244 -9.32 23.14 10.37
C PRO A 244 -7.94 23.21 9.69
N MET A 245 -7.19 22.11 9.66
CA MET A 245 -5.92 22.04 8.93
C MET A 245 -6.16 21.98 7.42
N ARG A 246 -7.13 21.18 6.95
CA ARG A 246 -7.56 21.16 5.54
C ARG A 246 -8.07 22.53 5.10
N GLU A 247 -8.93 23.18 5.90
CA GLU A 247 -9.44 24.53 5.61
C GLU A 247 -8.32 25.58 5.48
N ALA A 248 -7.23 25.40 6.23
CA ALA A 248 -6.07 26.26 6.19
C ALA A 248 -5.07 25.92 5.05
N GLY A 249 -5.39 24.95 4.18
CA GLY A 249 -4.59 24.58 3.02
C GLY A 249 -3.40 23.66 3.31
N TYR A 250 -3.38 22.98 4.47
CA TYR A 250 -2.39 21.92 4.73
C TYR A 250 -2.71 20.66 3.90
N PRO A 251 -1.71 19.80 3.59
CA PRO A 251 -1.96 18.52 2.97
C PRO A 251 -3.01 17.68 3.72
N GLU A 252 -3.81 16.94 2.97
CA GLU A 252 -4.87 16.12 3.53
C GLU A 252 -4.32 14.87 4.20
N LEU A 253 -4.43 14.82 5.53
CA LEU A 253 -4.19 13.61 6.30
C LEU A 253 -5.44 12.74 6.29
N ARG A 254 -5.25 11.43 6.09
CA ARG A 254 -6.32 10.44 5.90
C ARG A 254 -6.39 9.52 7.13
N PRO A 255 -7.17 9.85 8.16
CA PRO A 255 -7.37 8.94 9.29
C PRO A 255 -8.34 7.81 8.88
N LEU A 256 -8.12 6.62 9.41
CA LEU A 256 -8.98 5.45 9.17
C LEU A 256 -9.44 4.88 10.51
N LEU A 257 -10.74 4.60 10.61
CA LEU A 257 -11.30 3.88 11.77
C LEU A 257 -11.45 2.40 11.43
N CYS A 258 -10.58 1.56 12.00
CA CYS A 258 -10.67 0.11 11.87
C CYS A 258 -11.27 -0.50 13.14
N ILE A 259 -12.56 -0.84 13.10
CA ILE A 259 -13.28 -1.48 14.19
C ILE A 259 -14.15 -2.62 13.64
N GLY A 260 -14.45 -3.62 14.46
CA GLY A 260 -15.37 -4.68 14.06
C GLY A 260 -16.81 -4.16 13.87
N GLY A 261 -17.57 -4.79 12.99
CA GLY A 261 -18.96 -4.44 12.67
C GLY A 261 -19.08 -3.84 11.26
N VAL A 262 -19.98 -4.43 10.46
CA VAL A 262 -20.40 -3.98 9.13
C VAL A 262 -21.27 -2.74 9.25
#